data_AF-A0A6H9Y5U1-F1
#
_entry.id   AF-A0A6H9Y5U1-F1
#
_cell.length_a   1.000
_cell.length_b   1.000
_cell.length_c   1.000
_cell.angle_alpha   90.00
_cell.angle_beta   90.00
_cell.angle_gamma   90.00
#
_symmetry.space_group_name_H-M   'P 1'
#
loop_
_entity.id
_entity.type
_entity.pdbx_description
1 polymer ?
#
loop_
_entity_poly.entity_id
_entity_poly.type
_entity_poly.pdbx_seq_one_letter_code
_entity_poly.pdbx_strand_id
1 'polypeptide(L)' 'MSDELFDGAYLSDLPLWADSEAQAAMERVCEKHGVPVDVLSELVMVQRERQHQERAHGIYQRFEEILGRIE' A
#
# COMPACT_ATOMS: atom_id res chain seq x y z
N MET A 1 -12.56 -3.43 15.13
CA MET A 1 -11.53 -4.42 15.50
C MET A 1 -10.94 -4.94 14.21
N SER A 2 -9.86 -4.32 13.75
CA SER A 2 -8.95 -4.82 12.70
C SER A 2 -7.90 -3.74 12.45
N ASP A 3 -7.20 -3.37 13.53
CA ASP A 3 -5.91 -2.67 13.47
C ASP A 3 -4.85 -3.76 13.74
N GLU A 4 -4.87 -4.80 12.90
CA GLU A 4 -3.76 -5.74 12.84
C GLU A 4 -2.73 -5.10 11.93
N LEU A 5 -1.94 -4.22 12.54
CA LEU A 5 -0.49 -4.10 12.32
C LEU A 5 -0.05 -4.73 11.01
N PHE A 6 -0.20 -3.97 9.93
CA PHE A 6 0.59 -4.17 8.74
C PHE A 6 2.06 -4.01 9.17
N ASP A 7 2.71 -5.16 9.40
CA ASP A 7 4.05 -5.26 9.94
C ASP A 7 4.97 -4.42 9.06
N GLY A 8 5.51 -3.31 9.61
CA GLY A 8 6.35 -2.36 8.88
C GLY A 8 7.55 -3.04 8.20
N ALA A 9 7.92 -4.24 8.67
CA ALA A 9 8.89 -5.13 8.06
C ALA A 9 8.58 -5.48 6.58
N TYR A 10 7.30 -5.62 6.22
CA TYR A 10 6.90 -6.03 4.86
C TYR A 10 7.08 -4.94 3.81
N LEU A 11 7.13 -3.68 4.22
CA LEU A 11 7.39 -2.56 3.30
C LEU A 11 8.84 -2.12 3.38
N SER A 12 9.51 -2.29 4.53
CA SER A 12 10.92 -1.90 4.70
C SER A 12 11.91 -2.65 3.79
N ASP A 13 11.53 -3.80 3.22
CA ASP A 13 12.33 -4.49 2.18
C ASP A 13 12.23 -3.82 0.80
N LEU A 14 11.24 -2.95 0.58
CA LEU A 14 11.02 -2.28 -0.68
C LEU A 14 11.87 -1.00 -0.75
N PRO A 15 12.56 -0.72 -1.87
CA PRO A 15 13.41 0.45 -2.01
C PRO A 15 12.69 1.78 -1.71
N LEU A 16 11.38 1.85 -2.00
CA LEU A 16 10.56 3.04 -1.79
C LEU A 16 10.37 3.39 -0.30
N TRP A 17 10.36 2.39 0.59
CA TRP A 17 10.19 2.56 2.04
C TRP A 17 11.51 2.35 2.83
N ALA A 18 12.50 1.69 2.23
CA ALA A 18 13.82 1.49 2.82
C ALA A 18 14.70 2.76 2.76
N ASP A 19 14.53 3.54 1.69
CA ASP A 19 15.25 4.79 1.47
C ASP A 19 14.42 5.98 1.95
N SER A 20 14.97 6.77 2.87
CA SER A 20 14.27 7.89 3.49
C SER A 20 14.02 9.06 2.53
N GLU A 21 14.85 9.24 1.50
CA GLU A 21 14.63 10.25 0.47
C GLU A 21 13.50 9.81 -0.47
N ALA A 22 13.47 8.53 -0.84
CA ALA A 22 12.39 7.93 -1.63
C ALA A 22 11.05 7.96 -0.88
N GLN A 23 11.06 7.65 0.42
CA GLN A 23 9.88 7.71 1.28
C GLN A 23 9.36 9.15 1.36
N ALA A 24 10.23 10.14 1.60
CA ALA A 24 9.82 11.54 1.65
C ALA A 24 9.29 12.04 0.29
N ALA A 25 9.84 11.57 -0.83
CA ALA A 25 9.31 11.89 -2.16
C ALA A 25 7.93 11.28 -2.38
N MET A 26 7.72 10.03 -1.96
CA MET A 26 6.42 9.35 -2.00
C MET A 26 5.38 10.10 -1.17
N GLU A 27 5.70 10.47 0.07
CA GLU A 27 4.80 11.21 0.96
C GLU A 27 4.37 12.55 0.33
N ARG A 28 5.31 13.30 -0.26
CA ARG A 28 4.99 14.56 -0.97
C ARG A 28 4.06 14.36 -2.16
N VAL A 29 4.23 13.28 -2.92
CA VAL A 29 3.34 12.96 -4.05
C VAL A 29 1.96 12.56 -3.54
N CYS A 30 1.90 11.74 -2.48
CA CYS A 30 0.66 11.35 -1.83
C CYS A 30 -0.12 12.58 -1.33
N GLU A 31 0.55 13.47 -0.59
CA GLU A 31 -0.02 14.72 -0.10
C GLU A 31 -0.52 15.61 -1.25
N LYS A 32 0.28 15.76 -2.32
CA LYS A 32 -0.09 16.56 -3.50
C LYS A 32 -1.37 16.07 -4.18
N HIS A 33 -1.61 14.76 -4.17
CA HIS A 33 -2.77 14.14 -4.80
C HIS A 33 -3.91 13.84 -3.82
N GLY A 34 -3.76 14.18 -2.54
CA GLY A 34 -4.76 13.87 -1.51
C GLY A 34 -4.89 12.37 -1.23
N VAL A 35 -3.86 11.58 -1.55
CA VAL A 35 -3.85 10.14 -1.34
C VAL A 35 -3.23 9.85 0.03
N PRO A 36 -3.92 9.15 0.93
CA PRO A 36 -3.33 8.71 2.20
C PRO A 36 -2.20 7.71 1.97
N VAL A 37 -1.08 7.86 2.69
CA VAL A 37 0.10 6.98 2.55
C VAL A 37 -0.19 5.56 3.02
N ASP A 38 -1.10 5.41 3.98
CA ASP A 38 -1.65 4.14 4.45
C ASP A 38 -2.38 3.39 3.31
N VAL A 39 -3.18 4.07 2.50
CA VAL A 39 -3.85 3.49 1.32
C VAL A 39 -2.83 2.92 0.33
N LEU A 40 -1.77 3.68 0.02
CA LEU A 40 -0.71 3.21 -0.87
C LEU A 40 0.02 1.99 -0.29
N SER A 41 0.32 2.04 1.00
CA SER A 41 1.01 0.97 1.73
C SER A 41 0.19 -0.32 1.70
N GLU A 42 -1.12 -0.23 1.96
CA GLU A 42 -2.04 -1.36 1.94
C GLU A 42 -2.19 -1.96 0.53
N LEU A 43 -2.27 -1.13 -0.52
CA LEU A 43 -2.29 -1.59 -1.91
C LEU A 43 -1.05 -2.42 -2.27
N VAL A 44 0.14 -1.95 -1.87
CA VAL A 44 1.39 -2.65 -2.14
C VAL A 44 1.46 -3.97 -1.40
N MET A 45 0.93 -4.04 -0.18
CA MET A 45 0.87 -5.29 0.58
C MET A 45 -0.06 -6.31 -0.08
N VAL A 46 -1.25 -5.89 -0.52
CA VAL A 46 -2.18 -6.77 -1.25
C VAL A 46 -1.54 -7.28 -2.56
N GLN A 47 -0.78 -6.46 -3.28
CA GLN A 47 -0.03 -6.91 -4.45
C GLN A 47 1.02 -7.96 -4.09
N ARG A 48 1.80 -7.74 -3.01
CA ARG A 48 2.86 -8.65 -2.58
C ARG A 48 2.30 -10.01 -2.13
N GLU A 49 1.21 -10.01 -1.35
CA GLU A 49 0.52 -11.24 -0.92
C GLU A 49 0.00 -12.08 -2.09
N ARG A 50 -0.38 -11.42 -3.20
CA ARG A 50 -1.04 -12.06 -4.35
C ARG A 50 -0.11 -12.21 -5.57
N GLN A 51 1.13 -11.73 -5.51
CA GLN A 51 2.12 -11.80 -6.61
C GLN A 51 2.37 -13.24 -7.09
N HIS A 52 2.17 -14.22 -6.21
CA HIS A 52 2.34 -15.65 -6.50
C HIS A 52 1.06 -16.37 -6.95
N GLN A 53 -0.10 -15.69 -7.00
CA GLN A 53 -1.38 -16.30 -7.41
C GLN A 53 -1.73 -15.94 -8.87
N GLU A 54 -1.67 -16.93 -9.75
CA GLU A 54 -1.93 -16.79 -11.20
C GLU A 54 -3.38 -16.40 -11.58
N ARG A 55 -4.34 -16.48 -10.64
CA ARG A 55 -5.76 -16.13 -10.91
C ARG A 55 -6.26 -15.09 -9.92
N ALA A 56 -6.27 -13.84 -10.37
CA ALA A 56 -6.67 -12.65 -9.61
C ALA A 56 -8.19 -12.52 -9.40
N HIS A 57 -8.89 -13.57 -8.96
CA HIS A 57 -10.29 -13.46 -8.56
C HIS A 57 -10.35 -12.99 -7.11
N GLY A 58 -10.69 -11.71 -6.89
CA GLY A 58 -10.86 -11.10 -5.55
C GLY A 58 -9.89 -9.96 -5.20
N ILE A 59 -8.86 -9.70 -6.02
CA ILE A 59 -7.96 -8.55 -5.79
C ILE A 59 -8.67 -7.22 -6.07
N TYR A 60 -9.55 -7.20 -7.08
CA TYR A 60 -10.31 -6.01 -7.47
C TYR A 60 -11.20 -5.49 -6.35
N GLN A 61 -11.91 -6.37 -5.63
CA GLN A 61 -12.76 -5.96 -4.51
C GLN A 61 -11.94 -5.34 -3.37
N ARG A 62 -10.82 -5.97 -3.00
CA ARG A 62 -9.94 -5.43 -1.94
C ARG A 62 -9.31 -4.10 -2.36
N PHE A 63 -8.95 -3.95 -3.65
CA PHE A 63 -8.47 -2.69 -4.21
C PHE A 63 -9.54 -1.60 -4.17
N GLU A 64 -10.77 -1.90 -4.57
CA GLU A 64 -11.89 -0.95 -4.50
C GLU A 64 -12.17 -0.52 -3.05
N GLU A 65 -12.15 -1.44 -2.09
CA GLU A 65 -12.29 -1.14 -0.66
C GLU A 65 -11.18 -0.21 -0.14
N ILE A 66 -9.94 -0.42 -0.58
CA ILE A 66 -8.79 0.40 -0.18
C ILE A 66 -8.85 1.78 -0.84
N LEU A 67 -9.12 1.82 -2.15
CA LEU A 67 -9.24 3.07 -2.91
C LEU A 67 -10.44 3.92 -2.48
N GLY A 68 -11.52 3.30 -2.02
CA GLY A 68 -12.67 3.99 -1.46
C GLY A 68 -12.38 4.80 -0.18
N ARG A 69 -11.20 4.63 0.43
CA ARG A 69 -10.75 5.43 1.58
C ARG A 69 -10.08 6.76 1.17
N ILE A 70 -9.90 7.00 -0.13
CA ILE A 70 -9.36 8.27 -0.67
C ILE A 70 -10.46 9.35 -0.76
N GLU A 71 -11.73 9.02 -0.49
CA GLU A 71 -12.86 9.98 -0.51
C GLU A 71 -12.84 11.03 0.62
#